data_AF-A0A661DMH4-F1
#
_entry.id   AF-A0A661DMH4-F1
#
_cell.length_a   1.000
_cell.length_b   1.000
_cell.length_c   1.000
_cell.angle_alpha   90.00
_cell.angle_beta   90.00
_cell.angle_gamma   90.00
#
_symmetry.space_group_name_H-M   'P 1'
#
loop_
_entity.id
_entity.type
_entity.pdbx_description
1 polymer ?
#
loop_
_entity_poly.entity_id
_entity_poly.type
_entity_poly.pdbx_seq_one_letter_code
_entity_poly.pdbx_strand_id
1 'polypeptide(L)'
;MNSNSKSQIDLYSIDKLMHETRQLAAKYHQTTGNTLPVTGEIARFDVAKALNLKLIDDQTLGYDALGEVEGEEVRILIKGRVIFESSRS
;
A
#
# COMPACT_ATOMS: atom_id res chain seq x y z
N MET A 1 -22.08 23.13 17.82
CA MET A 1 -21.63 23.55 16.48
C MET A 1 -20.16 23.23 16.35
N ASN A 2 -19.79 22.25 15.52
CA ASN A 2 -18.59 22.32 14.68
C ASN A 2 -18.59 21.13 13.70
N SER A 3 -18.87 21.49 12.46
CA SER A 3 -18.16 21.04 11.26
C SER A 3 -18.28 19.57 10.86
N ASN A 4 -19.40 19.28 10.21
CA ASN A 4 -19.54 18.36 9.08
C ASN A 4 -18.35 18.48 8.10
N SER A 5 -17.70 17.37 7.71
CA SER A 5 -16.87 17.13 6.49
C SER A 5 -15.90 15.96 6.78
N LYS A 6 -15.93 14.77 6.16
CA LYS A 6 -16.25 14.42 4.78
C LYS A 6 -16.74 12.96 4.73
N SER A 7 -18.04 12.74 4.58
CA SER A 7 -18.50 11.60 3.78
C SER A 7 -18.45 12.04 2.31
N GLN A 8 -17.24 12.29 1.82
CA GLN A 8 -17.03 12.38 0.38
C GLN A 8 -17.34 10.99 -0.14
N ILE A 9 -18.39 10.87 -0.94
CA ILE A 9 -18.70 9.68 -1.71
C ILE A 9 -17.44 9.41 -2.54
N ASP A 10 -16.63 8.45 -2.10
CA ASP A 10 -15.50 7.97 -2.87
C ASP A 10 -16.13 7.32 -4.11
N LEU A 11 -15.92 7.94 -5.28
CA LEU A 11 -16.53 7.49 -6.54
C LEU A 11 -16.14 6.03 -6.86
N TYR A 12 -15.06 5.56 -6.24
CA TYR A 12 -14.59 4.18 -6.28
C TYR A 12 -14.31 3.68 -4.87
N SER A 13 -14.31 2.37 -4.64
CA SER A 13 -13.75 1.84 -3.39
C SER A 13 -12.22 1.91 -3.47
N ILE A 14 -11.56 2.20 -2.34
CA ILE A 14 -10.09 2.11 -2.23
C ILE A 14 -9.58 0.74 -2.71
N ASP A 15 -10.29 -0.34 -2.40
CA ASP A 15 -9.98 -1.69 -2.91
C ASP A 15 -9.89 -1.75 -4.43
N LYS A 16 -10.85 -1.12 -5.13
CA LYS A 16 -10.88 -1.08 -6.58
C LYS A 16 -9.72 -0.24 -7.11
N LEU A 17 -9.48 0.94 -6.53
CA LEU A 17 -8.36 1.80 -6.93
C LEU A 17 -7.02 1.10 -6.79
N MET A 18 -6.79 0.41 -5.66
CA MET A 18 -5.55 -0.32 -5.41
C MET A 18 -5.40 -1.53 -6.33
N HIS A 19 -6.49 -2.25 -6.60
CA HIS A 19 -6.49 -3.35 -7.56
C HIS A 19 -6.13 -2.87 -8.98
N GLU A 20 -6.80 -1.83 -9.48
CA GLU A 20 -6.55 -1.28 -10.82
C GLU A 20 -5.15 -0.68 -10.93
N THR A 21 -4.68 0.02 -9.90
CA THR A 21 -3.32 0.58 -9.84
C THR A 21 -2.26 -0.51 -9.95
N ARG A 22 -2.45 -1.66 -9.28
CA ARG A 22 -1.54 -2.81 -9.42
C ARG A 22 -1.51 -3.35 -10.84
N GLN A 23 -2.67 -3.54 -11.45
CA GLN A 23 -2.77 -4.03 -12.84
C GLN A 23 -2.09 -3.06 -13.81
N LEU A 24 -2.28 -1.75 -13.61
CA LEU A 24 -1.65 -0.72 -14.42
C LEU A 24 -0.14 -0.70 -14.23
N ALA A 25 0.37 -0.78 -13.00
CA ALA A 25 1.80 -0.81 -12.71
C ALA A 25 2.50 -1.99 -13.39
N ALA A 26 1.87 -3.18 -13.38
CA ALA A 26 2.38 -4.36 -14.06
C ALA A 26 2.42 -4.17 -15.59
N LYS A 27 1.33 -3.69 -16.20
CA LYS A 27 1.24 -3.43 -17.64
C LYS A 27 2.22 -2.34 -18.08
N TYR A 28 2.37 -1.30 -17.26
CA TYR A 28 3.32 -0.20 -17.51
C TYR A 28 4.74 -0.75 -17.60
N HIS A 29 5.14 -1.61 -16.67
CA HIS A 29 6.45 -2.26 -16.73
C HIS A 29 6.60 -3.17 -17.95
N GLN A 30 5.62 -4.03 -18.23
CA GLN A 30 5.66 -4.91 -19.41
C GLN A 30 5.78 -4.13 -20.73
N THR A 31 5.15 -2.96 -20.80
CA THR A 31 5.14 -2.12 -22.01
C THR A 31 6.39 -1.26 -22.14
N THR A 32 6.88 -0.70 -21.04
CA THR A 32 7.90 0.36 -21.05
C THR A 32 9.27 -0.09 -20.55
N GLY A 33 9.36 -1.24 -19.88
CA GLY A 33 10.53 -1.68 -19.12
C GLY A 33 10.74 -0.94 -17.79
N ASN A 34 10.03 0.16 -17.54
CA ASN A 34 10.18 0.99 -16.35
C ASN A 34 9.15 0.64 -15.27
N THR A 35 9.50 0.83 -14.00
CA THR A 35 8.56 0.66 -12.89
C THR A 35 7.72 1.91 -12.67
N LEU A 36 6.41 1.74 -12.47
CA LEU A 36 5.55 2.83 -11.98
C LEU A 36 5.81 3.05 -10.48
N PRO A 37 6.05 4.29 -10.00
CA PRO A 37 6.47 4.57 -8.62
C PRO A 37 5.29 4.56 -7.64
N VAL A 38 4.59 3.42 -7.57
CA VAL A 38 3.41 3.18 -6.70
C VAL A 38 3.57 1.90 -5.86
N THR A 39 4.76 1.32 -5.87
CA THR A 39 5.04 0.02 -5.24
C THR A 39 4.90 0.08 -3.72
N GLY A 40 5.28 1.21 -3.09
CA GLY A 40 5.17 1.39 -1.64
C GLY A 40 3.72 1.47 -1.19
N GLU A 41 2.90 2.23 -1.91
CA GLU A 41 1.48 2.43 -1.66
C GLU A 41 0.71 1.11 -1.78
N ILE A 42 0.96 0.36 -2.86
CA ILE A 42 0.37 -0.96 -3.07
C ILE A 42 0.76 -1.91 -1.92
N ALA A 43 2.05 -1.95 -1.57
CA ALA A 43 2.53 -2.83 -0.50
C ALA A 43 1.94 -2.48 0.87
N ARG A 44 1.88 -1.19 1.23
CA ARG A 44 1.25 -0.71 2.47
C ARG A 44 -0.22 -1.13 2.54
N PHE A 45 -0.97 -0.92 1.47
CA PHE A 45 -2.37 -1.31 1.40
C PHE A 45 -2.56 -2.83 1.57
N ASP A 46 -1.81 -3.63 0.80
CA ASP A 46 -1.95 -5.09 0.81
C ASP A 46 -1.59 -5.70 2.15
N VAL A 47 -0.45 -5.30 2.72
CA VAL A 47 0.03 -5.84 3.98
C VAL A 47 -0.88 -5.42 5.12
N ALA A 48 -1.32 -4.16 5.15
CA ALA A 48 -2.27 -3.71 6.16
C ALA A 48 -3.59 -4.46 6.09
N LYS A 49 -4.10 -4.71 4.88
CA LYS A 49 -5.33 -5.49 4.69
C LYS A 49 -5.15 -6.97 5.05
N ALA A 50 -4.04 -7.58 4.66
CA ALA A 50 -3.78 -9.00 4.88
C ALA A 50 -3.49 -9.33 6.35
N LEU A 51 -2.80 -8.43 7.06
CA LEU A 51 -2.37 -8.63 8.45
C LEU A 51 -3.19 -7.82 9.45
N ASN A 52 -4.25 -7.13 9.01
CA ASN A 52 -5.08 -6.25 9.82
C ASN A 52 -4.27 -5.18 10.59
N LEU A 53 -3.36 -4.51 9.88
CA LEU A 53 -2.51 -3.47 10.47
C LEU A 53 -3.15 -2.09 10.40
N LYS A 54 -2.84 -1.25 11.37
CA LYS A 54 -3.18 0.17 11.35
C LYS A 54 -2.04 0.94 10.67
N LEU A 55 -2.30 1.45 9.47
CA LEU A 55 -1.35 2.30 8.75
C LEU A 55 -1.12 3.63 9.47
N ILE A 56 0.11 4.13 9.38
CA ILE A 56 0.55 5.42 9.88
C ILE A 56 0.75 6.37 8.70
N ASP A 57 0.20 7.58 8.80
CA ASP A 57 0.30 8.60 7.76
C ASP A 57 1.61 9.40 7.84
N ASP A 58 2.19 9.52 9.04
CA ASP A 58 3.48 10.19 9.25
C ASP A 58 4.65 9.27 8.88
N GLN A 59 5.14 9.45 7.65
CA GLN A 59 6.26 8.70 7.09
C GLN A 59 7.62 9.05 7.71
N THR A 60 7.70 10.06 8.60
CA THR A 60 8.95 10.44 9.27
C THR A 60 9.29 9.55 10.46
N LEU A 61 8.33 8.74 10.93
CA LEU A 61 8.46 7.94 12.16
C LEU A 61 9.30 6.67 12.00
N GLY A 62 9.70 6.30 10.78
CA GLY A 62 10.57 5.14 10.51
C GLY A 62 9.87 3.78 10.56
N TYR A 63 8.54 3.75 10.63
CA TYR A 63 7.68 2.57 10.48
C TYR A 63 6.38 2.96 9.75
N ASP A 64 5.73 2.00 9.10
CA ASP A 64 4.58 2.25 8.22
C ASP A 64 3.25 1.90 8.88
N ALA A 65 3.27 1.00 9.87
CA ALA A 65 2.06 0.48 10.49
C ALA A 65 2.28 0.01 11.93
N LEU A 66 1.19 -0.10 12.67
CA LEU A 66 1.10 -0.78 13.95
C LEU A 66 0.30 -2.08 13.79
N GLY A 67 0.77 -3.14 14.44
CA GLY A 67 0.07 -4.42 14.54
C GLY A 67 0.06 -4.93 15.98
N GLU A 68 -0.51 -6.10 16.18
CA GLU A 68 -0.54 -6.78 17.48
C GLU A 68 0.08 -8.17 17.35
N VAL A 69 1.00 -8.50 18.24
CA VAL A 69 1.62 -9.83 18.35
C VAL A 69 1.57 -10.24 19.81
N GLU A 70 0.91 -11.35 20.11
CA GLU A 70 0.77 -11.87 21.49
C GLU A 70 0.20 -10.84 22.50
N GLY A 71 -0.67 -9.93 22.04
CA GLY A 71 -1.27 -8.88 22.87
C GLY A 71 -0.44 -7.59 23.00
N GLU A 72 0.75 -7.55 22.42
CA GLU A 72 1.64 -6.38 22.46
C GLU A 72 1.62 -5.62 21.12
N GLU A 73 1.61 -4.29 21.19
CA GLU A 73 1.68 -3.43 20.01
C GLU A 73 3.09 -3.48 19.41
N VAL A 74 3.17 -3.79 18.10
CA VAL A 74 4.44 -3.84 17.37
C VAL A 74 4.47 -2.83 16.23
N ARG A 75 5.65 -2.22 16.02
CA ARG A 75 5.91 -1.32 14.89
C ARG A 75 6.38 -2.13 13.69
N ILE A 76 5.77 -1.90 12.53
CA ILE A 76 6.02 -2.67 11.31
C ILE A 76 6.49 -1.73 10.20
N LEU A 77 7.59 -2.11 9.56
CA LEU A 77 8.11 -1.46 8.36
C LEU A 77 7.76 -2.32 7.13
N ILE A 78 7.14 -1.71 6.13
CA ILE A 78 6.61 -2.36 4.94
C ILE A 78 7.44 -1.93 3.73
N LYS A 79 8.17 -2.89 3.14
CA LYS A 79 8.97 -2.63 1.93
C LYS A 79 8.46 -3.44 0.75
N GLY A 80 7.79 -2.76 -0.18
CA GLY A 80 7.39 -3.36 -1.45
C GLY A 80 8.61 -3.65 -2.34
N ARG A 81 8.58 -4.79 -3.04
CA ARG A 81 9.58 -5.17 -4.05
C ARG A 81 8.87 -5.73 -5.27
N VAL A 82 9.36 -5.39 -6.45
CA VAL A 82 8.92 -6.02 -7.69
C VAL A 82 9.94 -7.11 -8.06
N ILE A 83 9.46 -8.31 -8.37
CA ILE A 83 10.29 -9.43 -8.81
C ILE A 83 9.97 -9.67 -10.29
N PHE A 84 10.98 -9.53 -11.15
CA PHE A 84 10.88 -9.83 -12.57
C PHE A 84 11.55 -11.17 -12.87
N GLU A 85 10.93 -12.02 -13.68
CA GLU A 85 11.43 -13.37 -14.00
C GLU A 85 12.71 -13.38 -14.87
N SER A 86 13.26 -12.22 -15.26
CA SER A 86 14.45 -12.11 -16.11
C SER A 86 15.79 -12.00 -15.38
N SER A 87 15.84 -12.15 -14.04
CA SER A 87 17.08 -12.05 -13.26
C SER A 87 17.64 -13.39 -12.76
N ARG A 88 17.61 -14.43 -13.60
CA ARG A 88 18.55 -15.56 -13.49
C ARG A 88 19.55 -15.45 -14.64
N SER A 89 20.77 -15.02 -14.33
CA SER A 89 21.97 -15.22 -15.15
C SER A 89 22.84 -16.27 -14.47
#